data_AF-W7B2B2-F1
#
_entry.id   AF-W7B2B2-F1
#
_cell.length_a   1.000
_cell.length_b   1.000
_cell.length_c   1.000
_cell.angle_alpha   90.00
_cell.angle_beta   90.00
_cell.angle_gamma   90.00
#
_symmetry.space_group_name_H-M   'P 1'
#
loop_
_entity.id
_entity.type
_entity.pdbx_description
1 polymer ?
#
loop_
_entity_poly.entity_id
_entity_poly.type
_entity_poly.pdbx_seq_one_letter_code
_entity_poly.pdbx_strand_id
1 'polypeptide(L)'
;MPEEMARYIEHFDFILSPRSKTPYNMGICSFNGELRINLTRNTQEPHLEEALLTLFTEQNIACQVETQTMQTLEKAKTRSRA
;
A
#
# COMPACT_ATOMS: atom_id res chain seq x y z
N MET A 1 1.17 18.65 -10.03
CA MET A 1 0.18 19.10 -9.02
C MET A 1 0.16 20.61 -9.03
N PRO A 2 -1.01 21.26 -8.93
CA PRO A 2 -1.08 22.73 -8.86
C PRO A 2 -0.29 23.27 -7.66
N GLU A 3 0.48 24.35 -7.87
CA GLU A 3 1.37 24.91 -6.84
C GLU A 3 0.61 25.37 -5.59
N GLU A 4 -0.62 25.83 -5.77
CA GLU A 4 -1.48 26.32 -4.69
C GLU A 4 -1.86 25.23 -3.70
N MET A 5 -1.93 23.98 -4.17
CA MET A 5 -2.27 22.79 -3.37
C MET A 5 -1.06 22.18 -2.68
N ALA A 6 0.16 22.47 -3.16
CA ALA A 6 1.38 21.84 -2.67
C ALA A 6 1.61 22.04 -1.16
N ARG A 7 1.19 23.20 -0.62
CA ARG A 7 1.32 23.55 0.81
C ARG A 7 0.37 22.78 1.74
N TYR A 8 -0.64 22.11 1.20
CA TYR A 8 -1.66 21.40 2.00
C TYR A 8 -1.53 19.88 1.91
N ILE A 9 -0.67 19.39 1.02
CA ILE A 9 -0.49 17.96 0.79
C ILE A 9 0.80 17.54 1.49
N GLU A 10 0.65 16.76 2.55
CA GLU A 10 1.79 16.21 3.29
C GLU A 10 2.41 15.03 2.53
N HIS A 11 1.55 14.18 1.97
CA HIS A 11 1.97 12.97 1.28
C HIS A 11 0.95 12.51 0.26
N PHE A 12 1.44 11.73 -0.70
CA PHE A 12 0.59 10.96 -1.60
C PHE A 12 0.66 9.50 -1.21
N ASP A 13 -0.50 8.87 -1.28
CA ASP A 13 -0.61 7.44 -1.02
C ASP A 13 -1.53 6.73 -2.02
N PHE A 14 -1.23 5.46 -2.28
CA PHE A 14 -2.01 4.62 -3.18
C PHE A 14 -2.83 3.61 -2.39
N ILE A 15 -4.15 3.76 -2.40
CA ILE A 15 -5.05 2.73 -1.90
C ILE A 15 -5.28 1.74 -3.04
N LEU A 16 -4.67 0.56 -2.90
CA LEU A 16 -4.78 -0.51 -3.88
C LEU A 16 -5.70 -1.61 -3.37
N SER A 17 -6.48 -2.18 -4.29
CA SER A 17 -7.18 -3.44 -4.03
C SER A 17 -6.34 -4.62 -4.56
N PRO A 18 -6.50 -5.83 -3.99
CA PRO A 18 -5.93 -7.03 -4.57
C PRO A 18 -6.49 -7.25 -5.98
N ARG A 19 -5.64 -7.72 -6.90
CA ARG A 19 -6.06 -8.04 -8.28
C ARG A 19 -6.62 -9.46 -8.33
N SER A 20 -7.57 -9.71 -9.23
CA SER A 20 -8.17 -11.05 -9.36
C SER A 20 -7.19 -12.11 -9.87
N LYS A 21 -6.17 -11.69 -10.65
CA LYS A 21 -5.21 -12.58 -11.31
C LYS A 21 -3.82 -12.63 -10.63
N THR A 22 -3.53 -11.70 -9.72
CA THR A 22 -2.23 -11.66 -9.02
C THR A 22 -2.46 -11.41 -7.54
N PRO A 23 -1.86 -12.24 -6.65
CA PRO A 23 -2.11 -12.16 -5.21
C PRO A 23 -1.51 -10.91 -4.56
N TYR A 24 -0.57 -10.25 -5.24
CA TYR A 24 0.10 -9.03 -4.80
C TYR A 24 -0.20 -7.89 -5.76
N ASN A 25 -0.31 -6.69 -5.19
CA ASN A 25 -0.34 -5.42 -5.90
C ASN A 25 0.55 -4.43 -5.15
N MET A 26 1.27 -3.58 -5.88
CA MET A 26 2.21 -2.62 -5.30
C MET A 26 2.04 -1.27 -5.97
N GLY A 27 2.04 -0.22 -5.16
CA GLY A 27 2.01 1.16 -5.60
C GLY A 27 3.19 1.89 -4.99
N ILE A 28 3.87 2.69 -5.82
CA ILE A 28 5.06 3.43 -5.40
C ILE A 28 4.79 4.89 -5.73
N CYS A 29 4.86 5.77 -4.73
CA CYS A 29 4.72 7.20 -4.90
C CYS A 29 5.95 7.91 -4.35
N SER A 30 6.58 8.75 -5.16
CA SER A 30 7.59 9.70 -4.70
C SER A 30 6.98 11.09 -4.63
N PHE A 31 7.04 11.72 -3.46
CA PHE A 31 6.59 13.09 -3.28
C PHE A 31 7.42 13.83 -2.25
N ASN A 32 7.82 15.06 -2.60
CA ASN A 32 8.56 15.96 -1.71
C ASN A 32 9.80 15.33 -1.04
N GLY A 33 10.53 14.49 -1.79
CA GLY A 33 11.72 13.79 -1.28
C GLY A 33 11.43 12.53 -0.46
N GLU A 34 10.16 12.17 -0.26
CA GLU A 34 9.74 10.94 0.42
C GLU A 34 9.24 9.91 -0.59
N LEU A 35 9.65 8.65 -0.42
CA LEU A 35 9.18 7.52 -1.21
C LEU A 35 8.28 6.64 -0.36
N ARG A 36 7.00 6.56 -0.71
CA ARG A 36 6.03 5.63 -0.10
C ARG A 36 5.79 4.44 -1.00
N ILE A 37 5.77 3.26 -0.40
CA ILE A 37 5.51 1.99 -1.08
C ILE A 37 4.38 1.28 -0.36
N ASN A 38 3.25 1.15 -1.05
CA ASN A 38 2.10 0.40 -0.55
C ASN A 38 2.04 -0.95 -1.20
N LEU A 39 2.00 -1.99 -0.36
CA LEU A 39 1.75 -3.36 -0.77
C LEU A 39 0.36 -3.79 -0.33
N THR A 40 -0.38 -4.39 -1.24
CA THR A 40 -1.67 -5.01 -0.95
C THR A 40 -1.64 -6.45 -1.42
N ARG A 41 -2.04 -7.37 -0.54
CA ARG A 41 -2.05 -8.81 -0.84
C ARG A 41 -3.31 -9.49 -0.33
N ASN A 42 -3.60 -10.64 -0.94
CA ASN A 42 -4.67 -11.55 -0.49
C ASN A 42 -4.14 -12.89 0.07
N THR A 43 -2.83 -13.03 0.22
CA THR A 43 -2.18 -14.19 0.87
C THR A 43 -2.11 -13.96 2.38
N GLN A 44 -1.94 -15.00 3.19
CA GLN A 44 -1.69 -14.85 4.63
C GLN A 44 -0.23 -14.52 4.93
N GLU A 45 0.67 -15.11 4.16
CA GLU A 45 2.11 -14.95 4.31
C GLU A 45 2.64 -13.69 3.58
N PRO A 46 3.46 -12.85 4.24
CA PRO A 46 4.03 -11.60 3.70
C PRO A 46 5.33 -11.79 2.91
N HIS A 47 5.39 -12.80 2.04
CA HIS A 47 6.64 -13.15 1.34
C HIS A 47 7.26 -11.99 0.54
N LEU A 48 6.43 -11.14 -0.07
CA LEU A 48 6.92 -10.03 -0.89
C LEU A 48 7.44 -8.89 -0.03
N GLU A 49 6.74 -8.57 1.06
CA GLU A 49 7.15 -7.54 2.02
C GLU A 49 8.47 -7.92 2.70
N GLU A 50 8.61 -9.18 3.11
CA GLU A 50 9.85 -9.70 3.72
C GLU A 50 11.03 -9.62 2.76
N ALA A 51 10.84 -10.05 1.50
CA ALA A 51 11.88 -9.98 0.48
C ALA A 51 12.30 -8.52 0.19
N LEU A 52 11.34 -7.59 0.15
CA LEU A 52 11.61 -6.19 -0.10
C LEU A 52 12.36 -5.53 1.07
N LEU A 53 11.95 -5.80 2.31
CA LEU A 53 12.61 -5.29 3.51
C LEU A 53 14.04 -5.81 3.64
N THR A 54 14.25 -7.08 3.29
CA THR A 54 15.58 -7.68 3.23
C THR A 54 16.45 -6.91 2.24
N LEU A 55 15.94 -6.65 1.04
CA LEU A 55 16.66 -5.88 0.02
C LEU A 55 16.97 -4.45 0.48
N PHE A 56 16.05 -3.77 1.15
CA PHE A 56 16.34 -2.43 1.69
C PHE A 56 17.41 -2.46 2.78
N THR A 57 17.39 -3.47 3.64
CA THR A 57 18.40 -3.66 4.68
C THR A 57 19.78 -3.91 4.05
N GLU A 58 19.86 -4.78 3.04
CA GLU A 58 21.10 -5.08 2.32
C GLU A 58 21.68 -3.85 1.59
N GLN A 59 20.80 -2.97 1.09
CA GLN A 59 21.20 -1.73 0.42
C GLN A 59 21.43 -0.56 1.39
N ASN A 60 21.34 -0.77 2.71
CA ASN A 60 21.40 0.29 3.74
C ASN A 60 20.38 1.43 3.52
N ILE A 61 19.19 1.09 3.00
CA ILE A 61 18.10 2.04 2.81
C ILE A 61 17.25 2.05 4.09
N ALA A 62 17.24 3.18 4.78
CA ALA A 62 16.36 3.39 5.92
C ALA A 62 14.90 3.45 5.44
N CYS A 63 14.03 2.62 6.03
CA CYS A 63 12.60 2.63 5.76
C CYS A 63 11.80 2.53 7.06
N GLN A 64 10.61 3.14 7.06
CA GLN A 64 9.62 2.97 8.12
C GLN A 64 8.51 2.07 7.59
N VAL A 65 8.14 1.05 8.37
CA VAL A 65 7.11 0.08 7.98
C VAL A 65 5.83 0.39 8.73
N GLU A 66 4.75 0.52 7.97
CA GLU A 66 3.40 0.74 8.49
C GLU A 66 2.47 -0.35 7.97
N THR A 67 1.69 -0.96 8.87
CA THR A 67 0.76 -2.05 8.52
C THR A 67 -0.66 -1.59 8.73
N GLN A 68 -1.45 -1.55 7.66
CA GLN A 68 -2.88 -1.26 7.72
C GLN A 68 -3.67 -2.53 7.39
N THR A 69 -4.50 -2.98 8.32
CA THR A 69 -5.40 -4.12 8.11
C THR A 69 -6.77 -3.63 7.66
N MET A 70 -7.11 -3.91 6.40
CA MET A 70 -8.46 -3.69 5.92
C MET A 70 -9.39 -4.75 6.52
N GLN A 71 -10.20 -4.36 7.50
CA GLN A 71 -11.35 -5.17 7.94
C GLN A 71 -12.32 -5.25 6.76
N THR A 72 -12.28 -6.36 6.00
CA THR A 72 -13.20 -6.60 4.89
C THR A 72 -14.63 -6.42 5.38
N LEU A 73 -15.36 -5.48 4.77
CA LEU A 73 -16.77 -5.22 4.98
C LEU A 73 -17.59 -6.52 4.79
N GLU A 74 -17.86 -7.26 5.86
CA GLU A 74 -18.87 -8.34 5.88
C GLU A 74 -20.27 -7.82 5.49
N LYS A 75 -20.47 -6.50 5.43
CA LYS A 75 -21.75 -5.83 5.15
C LYS A 75 -22.20 -5.87 3.68
N ALA A 76 -21.37 -6.32 2.74
CA ALA A 76 -21.73 -6.32 1.31
C ALA A 76 -22.58 -7.53 0.85
N LYS A 77 -22.65 -8.63 1.63
CA LYS A 77 -23.41 -9.83 1.25
C LYS A 77 -24.86 -9.87 1.75
N THR A 78 -25.29 -8.93 2.60
CA THR A 78 -26.65 -8.93 3.18
C THR A 78 -27.66 -8.08 2.39
N ARG A 79 -27.25 -7.38 1.31
CA ARG A 79 -28.14 -6.50 0.51
C ARG A 79 -28.55 -7.03 -0.87
N SER A 80 -28.30 -8.31 -1.18
CA SER A 80 -28.78 -8.95 -2.43
C SER A 80 -29.69 -10.16 -2.17
N ARG A 81 -30.59 -10.02 -1.19
CA ARG A 81 -31.80 -10.84 -1.05
C ARG A 81 -32.93 -9.92 -0.62
N ALA A 82 -33.50 -9.23 -1.59
CA ALA A 82 -34.83 -8.62 -1.53
C ALA A 82 -35.51 -8.92 -2.87
#